data_AF-A0A1A8FRY2-F1
#
_entry.id   AF-A0A1A8FRY2-F1
#
_cell.length_a   1.000
_cell.length_b   1.000
_cell.length_c   1.000
_cell.angle_alpha   90.00
_cell.angle_beta   90.00
_cell.angle_gamma   90.00
#
_symmetry.space_group_name_H-M   'P 1'
#
loop_
_entity.id
_entity.type
_entity.pdbx_description
1 polymer ?
#
loop_
_entity_poly.entity_id
_entity_poly.type
_entity_poly.pdbx_seq_one_letter_code
_entity_poly.pdbx_strand_id
1 'polypeptide(L)'
;VWPVWAQNHRNVRKASYVSLCVWALALVLSAPYFVFRDTAPAYYNEDKIHCFNNFALSNDTEAESEIQLQLVRHEAMIHTRFLLGFVIPFSIIVSCYAIIIHRLRRNRTLANKSSRPFKIIAAIIITFFLCWAPFHIMSLIEL
;
A
#
# COMPACT_ATOMS: atom_id res chain seq x y z
N VAL A 1 2.77 0.51 25.58
CA VAL A 1 4.08 -0.03 25.17
C VAL A 1 4.53 -1.02 26.24
N TRP A 2 4.78 -2.28 25.87
CA TRP A 2 5.08 -3.39 26.80
C TRP A 2 6.55 -3.83 26.66
N PRO A 3 7.50 -3.17 27.36
CA PRO A 3 8.92 -3.38 27.13
C PRO A 3 9.40 -4.79 27.54
N VAL A 4 8.90 -5.34 28.65
CA VAL A 4 9.26 -6.68 29.15
C VAL A 4 8.81 -7.77 28.18
N TRP A 5 7.60 -7.65 27.63
CA TRP A 5 7.10 -8.59 26.62
C TRP A 5 7.97 -8.56 25.36
N ALA A 6 8.31 -7.36 24.87
CA ALA A 6 9.16 -7.21 23.71
C ALA A 6 10.56 -7.81 23.94
N GLN A 7 11.14 -7.63 25.12
CA GLN A 7 12.45 -8.22 25.43
C GLN A 7 12.40 -9.76 25.46
N ASN A 8 11.33 -10.37 25.97
CA ASN A 8 11.21 -11.82 26.07
C ASN A 8 10.76 -12.50 24.77
N HIS A 9 9.99 -11.80 23.91
CA HIS A 9 9.34 -12.42 22.75
C HIS A 9 9.81 -11.92 21.40
N ARG A 10 10.44 -10.73 21.31
CA ARG A 10 10.95 -10.18 20.06
C ARG A 10 12.30 -10.82 19.75
N ASN A 11 12.29 -11.77 18.82
CA ASN A 11 13.50 -12.42 18.32
C ASN A 11 13.60 -12.27 16.79
N VAL A 12 14.81 -12.47 16.26
CA VAL A 12 15.11 -12.31 14.83
C VAL A 12 14.32 -13.28 13.97
N ARG A 13 14.09 -14.51 14.45
CA ARG A 13 13.35 -15.54 13.70
C ARG A 13 11.91 -15.12 13.43
N LYS A 14 11.20 -14.65 14.46
CA LYS A 14 9.83 -14.12 14.32
C LYS A 14 9.80 -12.90 13.41
N ALA A 15 10.75 -11.96 13.57
CA ALA A 15 10.84 -10.78 12.72
C ALA A 15 11.06 -11.16 11.24
N SER A 16 11.89 -12.16 10.97
CA SER A 16 12.13 -12.69 9.64
C SER A 16 10.86 -13.33 9.05
N TYR A 17 10.14 -14.16 9.82
CA TYR A 17 8.85 -14.71 9.37
C TYR A 17 7.84 -13.62 9.04
N VAL A 18 7.68 -12.61 9.90
CA VAL A 18 6.79 -11.47 9.60
C VAL A 18 7.21 -10.77 8.31
N SER A 19 8.51 -10.53 8.11
CA SER A 19 9.01 -9.91 6.89
C SER A 19 8.72 -10.75 5.64
N LEU A 20 8.88 -12.08 5.71
CA LEU A 20 8.56 -12.98 4.59
C LEU A 20 7.06 -12.96 4.27
N CYS A 21 6.20 -12.95 5.28
CA CYS A 21 4.75 -12.84 5.08
C CYS A 21 4.38 -11.51 4.40
N VAL A 22 5.02 -10.40 4.80
CA VAL A 22 4.79 -9.09 4.15
C VAL A 22 5.22 -9.12 2.68
N TRP A 23 6.37 -9.71 2.37
CA TRP A 23 6.82 -9.88 0.99
C TRP A 23 5.89 -10.75 0.16
N ALA A 24 5.45 -11.89 0.69
CA ALA A 24 4.51 -12.78 0.02
C ALA A 24 3.17 -12.05 -0.24
N LEU A 25 2.65 -11.33 0.74
CA LEU A 25 1.44 -10.53 0.57
C LEU A 25 1.63 -9.43 -0.49
N ALA A 26 2.77 -8.74 -0.51
CA ALA A 26 3.06 -7.73 -1.53
C ALA A 26 3.09 -8.33 -2.94
N LEU A 27 3.65 -9.53 -3.12
CA LEU A 27 3.65 -10.23 -4.40
C LEU A 27 2.23 -10.64 -4.82
N VAL A 28 1.44 -11.19 -3.91
CA VAL A 28 0.04 -11.56 -4.18
C VAL A 28 -0.80 -10.35 -4.57
N LEU A 29 -0.66 -9.23 -3.86
CA LEU A 29 -1.38 -7.99 -4.17
C LEU A 29 -0.91 -7.32 -5.48
N SER A 30 0.34 -7.57 -5.87
CA SER A 30 0.89 -7.05 -7.14
C SER A 30 0.56 -7.93 -8.35
N ALA A 31 0.26 -9.21 -8.15
CA ALA A 31 0.01 -10.16 -9.23
C ALA A 31 -1.13 -9.74 -10.18
N PRO A 32 -2.29 -9.22 -9.72
CA PRO A 32 -3.36 -8.77 -10.61
C PRO A 32 -2.91 -7.67 -11.58
N TYR A 33 -2.10 -6.70 -11.11
CA TYR A 33 -1.56 -5.64 -11.97
C TYR A 33 -0.61 -6.15 -13.05
N PHE A 34 0.03 -7.28 -12.80
CA PHE A 34 0.87 -7.95 -13.79
C PHE A 34 0.03 -8.75 -14.78
N VAL A 35 -0.99 -9.48 -14.29
CA VAL A 35 -1.88 -10.30 -15.13
C VAL A 35 -2.73 -9.46 -16.08
N PHE A 36 -3.26 -8.34 -15.60
CA PHE A 36 -4.05 -7.41 -16.43
C PHE A 36 -3.18 -6.45 -17.25
N ARG A 37 -1.85 -6.60 -17.24
CA ARG A 37 -0.98 -5.73 -18.02
C ARG A 37 -0.95 -6.20 -19.47
N ASP A 38 -1.24 -5.30 -20.39
CA ASP A 38 -1.27 -5.60 -21.81
C ASP A 38 -0.56 -4.51 -22.64
N THR A 39 -0.22 -4.86 -23.87
CA THR A 39 0.42 -3.97 -24.83
C THR A 39 -0.28 -3.99 -26.18
N ALA A 40 -0.68 -2.82 -26.67
CA ALA A 40 -1.28 -2.68 -28.00
C ALA A 40 -0.67 -1.48 -28.74
N PRO A 41 -0.60 -1.50 -30.08
CA PRO A 41 -0.20 -0.34 -30.87
C PRO A 41 -1.15 0.85 -30.64
N ALA A 42 -0.63 2.08 -30.74
CA ALA A 42 -1.43 3.27 -30.59
C ALA A 42 -2.42 3.39 -31.75
N TYR A 43 -3.66 3.79 -31.45
CA TYR A 43 -4.71 3.99 -32.47
C TYR A 43 -4.27 4.93 -33.61
N TYR A 44 -3.47 5.96 -33.30
CA TYR A 44 -3.02 6.96 -34.28
C TYR A 44 -1.61 6.72 -34.82
N ASN A 45 -0.86 5.75 -34.28
CA ASN A 45 0.52 5.50 -34.70
C ASN A 45 0.95 4.07 -34.34
N GLU A 46 1.00 3.19 -35.35
CA GLU A 46 1.32 1.78 -35.20
C GLU A 46 2.77 1.52 -34.74
N ASP A 47 3.68 2.47 -34.96
CA ASP A 47 5.07 2.38 -34.49
C ASP A 47 5.19 2.66 -32.97
N LYS A 48 4.11 3.13 -32.33
CA LYS A 48 4.07 3.41 -30.89
C LYS A 48 3.28 2.33 -30.16
N ILE A 49 3.96 1.58 -29.29
CA ILE A 49 3.31 0.59 -28.42
C ILE A 49 2.87 1.25 -27.10
N HIS A 50 1.59 1.13 -26.77
CA HIS A 50 1.03 1.52 -25.47
C HIS A 50 1.03 0.35 -24.51
N CYS A 51 1.41 0.62 -23.27
CA CYS A 51 1.39 -0.33 -22.16
C CYS A 51 0.32 0.11 -21.17
N PHE A 52 -0.77 -0.63 -21.07
CA PHE A 52 -1.97 -0.25 -20.32
C PHE A 52 -2.52 -1.45 -19.53
N ASN A 53 -3.42 -1.19 -18.59
CA ASN A 53 -4.10 -2.29 -17.91
C ASN A 53 -5.37 -2.64 -18.69
N ASN A 54 -5.43 -3.86 -19.21
CA ASN A 54 -6.57 -4.38 -19.90
C ASN A 54 -7.43 -5.22 -18.93
N PHE A 55 -8.54 -4.66 -18.46
CA PHE A 55 -9.48 -5.38 -17.59
C PHE A 55 -10.44 -6.28 -18.35
N ALA A 56 -10.50 -6.11 -19.68
CA ALA A 56 -11.13 -6.99 -20.64
C ALA A 56 -10.15 -8.12 -20.99
N LEU A 57 -10.27 -9.27 -20.33
CA LEU A 57 -9.44 -10.44 -20.68
C LEU A 57 -9.72 -10.97 -22.11
N SER A 58 -10.79 -10.50 -22.77
CA SER A 58 -11.10 -10.80 -24.17
C SER A 58 -11.74 -9.57 -24.84
N ASN A 59 -11.36 -9.29 -26.10
CA ASN A 59 -11.99 -8.28 -26.96
C ASN A 59 -13.12 -8.88 -27.83
N ASP A 60 -13.37 -10.19 -27.72
CA ASP A 60 -14.11 -10.94 -28.74
C ASP A 60 -15.60 -11.11 -28.41
N THR A 61 -16.06 -10.67 -27.23
CA THR A 61 -17.44 -10.89 -26.79
C THR A 61 -18.05 -9.62 -26.17
N GLU A 62 -18.86 -8.89 -26.94
CA GLU A 62 -19.67 -7.75 -26.48
C GLU A 62 -20.89 -8.20 -25.64
N ALA A 63 -20.68 -9.11 -24.68
CA ALA A 63 -21.73 -9.50 -23.75
C ALA A 63 -21.81 -8.47 -22.62
N GLU A 64 -23.02 -7.98 -22.30
CA GLU A 64 -23.29 -7.02 -21.22
C GLU A 64 -22.69 -7.48 -19.87
N SER A 65 -22.62 -8.79 -19.64
CA SER A 65 -22.00 -9.41 -18.46
C SER A 65 -20.48 -9.22 -18.38
N GLU A 66 -19.77 -9.12 -19.50
CA GLU A 66 -18.31 -8.91 -19.51
C GLU A 66 -17.96 -7.46 -19.19
N ILE A 67 -18.74 -6.49 -19.69
CA ILE A 67 -18.56 -5.07 -19.38
C ILE A 67 -18.73 -4.82 -17.87
N GLN A 68 -19.74 -5.42 -17.24
CA GLN A 68 -19.92 -5.31 -15.78
C GLN A 68 -18.73 -5.90 -15.02
N LEU A 69 -18.19 -7.03 -15.46
CA LEU A 69 -17.04 -7.67 -14.83
C LEU A 69 -15.76 -6.84 -14.96
N GLN A 70 -15.55 -6.17 -16.09
CA GLN A 70 -14.42 -5.25 -16.31
C GLN A 70 -14.45 -4.07 -15.35
N LEU A 71 -15.61 -3.42 -15.22
CA LEU A 71 -15.81 -2.30 -14.28
C LEU A 71 -15.55 -2.76 -12.84
N VAL A 72 -16.13 -3.88 -12.41
CA VAL A 72 -15.91 -4.42 -11.05
C VAL A 72 -14.43 -4.73 -10.80
N ARG A 73 -13.68 -5.24 -11.79
CA ARG A 73 -12.24 -5.49 -11.65
C ARG A 73 -11.43 -4.20 -11.52
N HIS A 74 -11.73 -3.21 -12.36
CA HIS A 74 -11.07 -1.90 -12.32
C HIS A 74 -11.26 -1.22 -10.96
N GLU A 75 -12.52 -1.12 -10.54
CA GLU A 75 -12.96 -0.62 -9.23
C GLU A 75 -12.27 -1.35 -8.07
N ALA A 76 -12.37 -2.68 -8.06
CA ALA A 76 -11.81 -3.50 -7.00
C ALA A 76 -10.29 -3.31 -6.90
N MET A 77 -9.57 -3.17 -8.01
CA MET A 77 -8.13 -2.93 -7.98
C MET A 77 -7.76 -1.55 -7.44
N ILE A 78 -8.43 -0.50 -7.87
CA ILE A 78 -8.16 0.86 -7.35
C ILE A 78 -8.47 0.92 -5.85
N HIS A 79 -9.62 0.39 -5.43
CA HIS A 79 -10.00 0.34 -4.03
C HIS A 79 -9.05 -0.51 -3.18
N THR A 80 -8.73 -1.73 -3.61
CA THR A 80 -7.80 -2.60 -2.86
C THR A 80 -6.41 -1.97 -2.77
N ARG A 81 -5.89 -1.37 -3.84
CA ARG A 81 -4.61 -0.66 -3.82
C ARG A 81 -4.64 0.55 -2.90
N PHE A 82 -5.71 1.34 -2.90
CA PHE A 82 -5.85 2.47 -1.99
C PHE A 82 -5.94 2.03 -0.52
N LEU A 83 -6.77 1.03 -0.23
CA LEU A 83 -6.98 0.57 1.14
C LEU A 83 -5.73 -0.14 1.69
N LEU A 84 -5.21 -1.12 0.96
CA LEU A 84 -4.11 -1.97 1.43
C LEU A 84 -2.74 -1.32 1.23
N GLY A 85 -2.57 -0.49 0.20
CA GLY A 85 -1.32 0.21 -0.09
C GLY A 85 -1.15 1.53 0.66
N PHE A 86 -2.25 2.15 1.11
CA PHE A 86 -2.20 3.48 1.70
C PHE A 86 -2.97 3.59 3.03
N VAL A 87 -4.29 3.41 3.04
CA VAL A 87 -5.14 3.72 4.22
C VAL A 87 -4.81 2.85 5.43
N ILE A 88 -4.74 1.53 5.26
CA ILE A 88 -4.49 0.59 6.37
C ILE A 88 -3.07 0.76 6.92
N PRO A 89 -1.99 0.73 6.10
CA PRO A 89 -0.64 0.97 6.60
C PRO A 89 -0.52 2.31 7.32
N PHE A 90 -1.07 3.38 6.75
CA PHE A 90 -1.02 4.72 7.35
C PHE A 90 -1.75 4.78 8.69
N SER A 91 -2.96 4.22 8.77
CA SER A 91 -3.76 4.20 10.00
C SER A 91 -3.06 3.44 11.13
N ILE A 92 -2.44 2.30 10.82
CA ILE A 92 -1.66 1.51 11.79
C ILE A 92 -0.49 2.35 12.30
N ILE A 93 0.27 2.95 11.39
CA ILE A 93 1.45 3.76 11.72
C ILE A 93 1.07 4.95 12.62
N VAL A 94 0.08 5.75 12.22
CA VAL A 94 -0.36 6.93 12.98
C VAL A 94 -0.84 6.53 14.37
N SER A 95 -1.65 5.48 14.46
CA SER A 95 -2.18 4.99 15.74
C SER A 95 -1.06 4.50 16.66
N CYS A 96 -0.11 3.70 16.14
CA CYS A 96 1.05 3.25 16.89
C CYS A 96 1.90 4.42 17.39
N TYR A 97 2.15 5.42 16.55
CA TYR A 97 2.94 6.60 16.91
C TYR A 97 2.23 7.48 17.93
N ALA A 98 0.92 7.69 17.78
CA ALA A 98 0.11 8.41 18.75
C ALA A 98 0.23 7.77 20.14
N ILE A 99 0.04 6.45 20.23
CA ILE A 99 0.17 5.69 21.50
C ILE A 99 1.58 5.83 22.10
N ILE A 100 2.62 5.74 21.28
CA ILE A 100 4.02 5.87 21.74
C ILE A 100 4.27 7.28 22.27
N ILE A 101 3.91 8.33 21.52
CA ILE A 101 4.09 9.73 21.93
C ILE A 101 3.32 10.01 23.22
N HIS A 102 2.07 9.57 23.30
CA HIS A 102 1.24 9.77 24.49
C HIS A 102 1.85 9.14 25.74
N ARG A 103 2.43 7.93 25.60
CA ARG A 103 3.10 7.23 26.70
C ARG A 103 4.44 7.88 27.07
N LEU A 104 5.22 8.33 26.09
CA LEU A 104 6.49 9.03 26.31
C LEU A 104 6.27 10.35 27.06
N ARG A 105 5.27 11.14 26.67
CA ARG A 105 4.92 12.40 27.35
C ARG A 105 4.45 12.18 28.79
N ARG A 106 3.72 11.10 29.04
CA ARG A 106 3.22 10.75 30.40
C ARG A 106 4.33 10.30 31.34
N ASN A 107 5.41 9.69 30.84
CA ASN A 107 6.51 9.17 31.65
C ASN A 107 7.76 10.05 31.52
N ARG A 108 7.97 10.96 32.49
CA ARG A 108 9.11 11.90 32.53
C ARG A 108 10.48 11.23 32.38
N THR A 109 10.65 10.00 32.87
CA THR A 109 11.89 9.21 32.75
C THR A 109 12.17 8.70 31.33
N LEU A 110 11.13 8.41 30.53
CA LEU A 110 11.28 8.04 29.12
C LEU A 110 11.41 9.26 28.21
N ALA A 111 10.88 10.43 28.61
CA ALA A 111 11.01 11.68 27.86
C ALA A 111 12.48 12.14 27.71
N ASN A 112 13.37 11.75 28.63
CA ASN A 112 14.80 12.01 28.57
C ASN A 112 15.58 11.09 27.61
N LYS A 113 14.95 10.05 27.02
CA LYS A 113 15.60 9.24 25.97
C LYS A 113 15.59 9.97 24.62
N SER A 114 16.64 9.75 23.83
CA SER A 114 16.79 10.36 22.49
C SER A 114 15.55 10.13 21.61
N SER A 115 14.90 11.22 21.21
CA SER A 115 13.75 11.21 20.30
C SER A 115 14.16 11.08 18.82
N ARG A 116 15.46 10.99 18.51
CA ARG A 116 16.01 11.00 17.15
C ARG A 116 15.43 9.89 16.26
N PRO A 117 15.35 8.61 16.68
CA PRO A 117 14.76 7.56 15.85
C PRO A 117 13.27 7.81 15.55
N PHE A 118 12.53 8.36 16.52
CA PHE A 118 11.12 8.69 16.33
C PHE A 118 10.92 9.84 15.34
N LYS A 119 11.78 10.88 15.40
CA LYS A 119 11.75 11.98 14.43
C LYS A 119 12.06 11.50 13.02
N ILE A 120 13.03 10.60 12.85
CA ILE A 120 13.37 10.01 11.54
C ILE A 120 12.18 9.25 10.98
N ILE A 121 11.58 8.35 11.76
CA ILE A 121 10.44 7.57 11.28
C ILE A 121 9.24 8.48 10.99
N ALA A 122 8.96 9.48 11.84
CA ALA A 122 7.91 10.46 11.57
C ALA A 122 8.14 11.23 10.25
N ALA A 123 9.38 11.65 9.97
CA ALA A 123 9.73 12.29 8.71
C ALA A 123 9.48 11.35 7.51
N ILE A 124 9.89 10.09 7.59
CA ILE A 124 9.65 9.08 6.54
C ILE A 124 8.15 8.93 6.27
N ILE A 125 7.31 8.88 7.32
CA ILE A 125 5.86 8.73 7.19
C ILE A 125 5.22 9.95 6.54
N ILE A 126 5.63 11.16 6.95
CA ILE A 126 5.13 12.41 6.37
C ILE A 126 5.51 12.50 4.90
N THR A 127 6.77 12.22 4.56
CA THR A 127 7.22 12.20 3.16
C THR A 127 6.46 11.16 2.34
N PHE A 128 6.31 9.94 2.86
CA PHE A 128 5.52 8.90 2.21
C PHE A 128 4.10 9.39 1.91
N PHE A 129 3.42 9.99 2.89
CA PHE A 129 2.07 10.54 2.71
C PHE A 129 2.03 11.64 1.65
N LEU A 130 2.92 12.63 1.74
CA LEU A 130 2.93 13.76 0.80
C LEU A 130 3.22 13.31 -0.64
N CYS A 131 4.01 12.25 -0.82
CA CYS A 131 4.31 11.71 -2.14
C CYS A 131 3.22 10.77 -2.68
N TRP A 132 2.60 9.95 -1.83
CA TRP A 132 1.65 8.92 -2.28
C TRP A 132 0.19 9.38 -2.29
N ALA A 133 -0.20 10.29 -1.39
CA ALA A 133 -1.58 10.76 -1.32
C ALA A 133 -2.06 11.39 -2.65
N PRO A 134 -1.29 12.27 -3.33
CA PRO A 134 -1.72 12.85 -4.59
C PRO A 134 -1.99 11.79 -5.66
N PHE A 135 -1.10 10.80 -5.79
CA PHE A 135 -1.26 9.71 -6.73
C PHE A 135 -2.56 8.91 -6.48
N HIS A 136 -2.79 8.51 -5.24
CA HIS A 136 -3.98 7.74 -4.89
C HIS A 136 -5.29 8.54 -5.01
N ILE A 137 -5.27 9.82 -4.66
CA ILE A 137 -6.42 10.71 -4.82
C ILE A 137 -6.75 10.87 -6.30
N MET A 138 -5.75 11.11 -7.16
CA MET A 138 -5.98 11.22 -8.60
C MET A 138 -6.51 9.91 -9.19
N SER A 139 -5.99 8.75 -8.79
CA SER A 139 -6.54 7.45 -9.21
C SER A 139 -7.97 7.19 -8.74
N LEU A 140 -8.41 7.79 -7.63
CA LEU A 140 -9.81 7.72 -7.18
C LEU A 140 -10.73 8.71 -7.90
N ILE A 141 -10.18 9.82 -8.41
CA ILE A 141 -10.93 10.81 -9.19
C ILE A 141 -11.09 10.34 -10.65
N GLU A 142 -10.11 9.61 -11.17
CA GLU A 142 -10.12 9.03 -12.52
C GLU A 142 -11.02 7.79 -12.65
N LEU A 143 -11.54 7.31 -11.52
CA LEU A 143 -12.54 6.24 -11.42
C LEU A 143 -13.92 6.72 -11.92
#